data_AF-A0AAF0WXB9-F1
#
_entry.id   AF-A0AAF0WXB9-F1
#
_cell.length_a   1.000
_cell.length_b   1.000
_cell.length_c   1.000
_cell.angle_alpha   90.00
_cell.angle_beta   90.00
_cell.angle_gamma   90.00
#
_symmetry.space_group_name_H-M   'P 1'
#
loop_
_entity.id
_entity.type
_entity.pdbx_description
1 polymer ?
#
loop_
_entity_poly.entity_id
_entity_poly.type
_entity_poly.pdbx_seq_one_letter_code
_entity_poly.pdbx_strand_id
1 'polypeptide(L)'
;MLQWDVDSDYTQTGSNSNILVQNETIREEFNTLRFFPNSTQDNCYIVPAETQIIRYILRAGFYYGNYDGLSSPPTFNLFINDVKWATVNTSKNNGEPYYEEINYENNGSGFFKICLVQIKDGGLKIIYFRFDPLKFDEMYNRVWSKGVTPSNCDNFIGYTDVTATIENYPPYLVLMDSVQPTDTDTIILTVDLPQSAPQTAYFVFYVTELKEKSSIERRAMKLEIAGKYQGTVEAPSKGETAVITKYPVTVSGPTINIRLTRDKNSTLPPMIAGMEVFTKWDTGANHTDHSAAAAGVYITSAISLMIPFVFLLVA
;
A
#
# COMPACT_ATOMS: atom_id res chain seq x y z
N MET A 1 -0.58 -8.89 -18.80
CA MET A 1 -1.95 -8.89 -18.26
C MET A 1 -1.98 -9.98 -17.21
N LEU A 2 -2.45 -9.69 -16.00
CA LEU A 2 -2.60 -10.75 -15.01
C LEU A 2 -3.86 -11.55 -15.24
N GLN A 3 -3.80 -12.79 -14.79
CA GLN A 3 -4.87 -13.77 -14.85
C GLN A 3 -5.49 -13.89 -13.47
N TRP A 4 -6.83 -13.85 -13.43
CA TRP A 4 -7.61 -14.04 -12.22
C TRP A 4 -8.11 -15.48 -12.15
N ASP A 5 -7.95 -16.10 -10.99
CA ASP A 5 -8.52 -17.40 -10.70
C ASP A 5 -9.80 -17.25 -9.87
N VAL A 6 -10.72 -18.20 -10.05
CA VAL A 6 -11.95 -18.27 -9.27
C VAL A 6 -11.63 -18.64 -7.82
N ASP A 7 -12.45 -18.12 -6.91
CA ASP A 7 -12.18 -18.22 -5.48
C ASP A 7 -12.68 -19.54 -4.83
N SER A 8 -13.26 -20.44 -5.63
CA SER A 8 -13.93 -21.67 -5.19
C SER A 8 -13.02 -22.66 -4.50
N ASP A 9 -11.73 -22.63 -4.80
CA ASP A 9 -10.74 -23.55 -4.21
C ASP A 9 -10.29 -23.08 -2.82
N TYR A 10 -10.58 -21.84 -2.47
CA TYR A 10 -10.12 -21.21 -1.23
C TYR A 10 -11.23 -21.05 -0.19
N THR A 11 -12.51 -21.15 -0.58
CA THR A 11 -13.64 -21.11 0.36
C THR A 11 -14.78 -22.02 -0.08
N GLN A 12 -15.43 -22.67 0.90
CA GLN A 12 -16.58 -23.56 0.68
C GLN A 12 -17.91 -22.91 1.12
N THR A 13 -17.87 -21.68 1.64
CA THR A 13 -19.05 -20.98 2.18
C THR A 13 -19.39 -19.76 1.33
N GLY A 14 -20.56 -19.17 1.59
CA GLY A 14 -21.07 -18.03 0.84
C GLY A 14 -21.74 -18.39 -0.49
N SER A 15 -22.13 -17.37 -1.23
CA SER A 15 -22.88 -17.45 -2.49
C SER A 15 -22.41 -16.36 -3.43
N ASN A 16 -22.45 -16.64 -4.74
CA ASN A 16 -21.97 -15.70 -5.75
C ASN A 16 -23.11 -14.86 -6.32
N SER A 17 -22.80 -13.62 -6.71
CA SER A 17 -23.74 -12.74 -7.41
C SER A 17 -23.03 -11.89 -8.44
N ASN A 18 -23.73 -11.50 -9.49
CA ASN A 18 -23.23 -10.56 -10.49
C ASN A 18 -23.59 -9.14 -10.06
N ILE A 19 -22.68 -8.20 -10.28
CA ILE A 19 -22.97 -6.78 -10.10
C ILE A 19 -23.52 -6.24 -11.42
N LEU A 20 -24.77 -5.81 -11.42
CA LEU A 20 -25.40 -5.13 -12.55
C LEU A 20 -24.91 -3.69 -12.59
N VAL A 21 -23.68 -3.48 -13.06
CA VAL A 21 -23.13 -2.13 -13.14
C VAL A 21 -23.78 -1.39 -14.32
N GLN A 22 -24.49 -0.29 -14.04
CA GLN A 22 -25.13 0.52 -15.10
C GLN A 22 -24.11 1.27 -15.98
N ASN A 23 -22.85 1.34 -15.55
CA ASN A 23 -21.71 1.81 -16.31
C ASN A 23 -20.58 0.83 -16.03
N GLU A 24 -20.20 -0.01 -17.00
CA GLU A 24 -19.09 -0.97 -16.91
C GLU A 24 -18.02 -0.50 -15.92
N THR A 25 -17.90 -1.18 -14.77
CA THR A 25 -16.70 -0.99 -13.95
C THR A 25 -15.52 -1.30 -14.86
N ILE A 26 -14.52 -0.41 -14.89
CA ILE A 26 -13.32 -0.50 -15.75
C ILE A 26 -12.51 -1.80 -15.51
N ARG A 27 -12.94 -2.64 -14.57
CA ARG A 27 -12.25 -3.78 -13.98
C ARG A 27 -13.18 -4.98 -13.93
N GLU A 28 -12.91 -5.97 -14.76
CA GLU A 28 -13.71 -7.20 -14.88
C GLU A 28 -13.81 -7.98 -13.56
N GLU A 29 -12.80 -7.85 -12.70
CA GLU A 29 -12.75 -8.52 -11.39
C GLU A 29 -13.87 -8.09 -10.44
N PHE A 30 -14.51 -6.94 -10.66
CA PHE A 30 -15.63 -6.47 -9.84
C PHE A 30 -17.00 -6.83 -10.38
N ASN A 31 -17.08 -7.57 -11.49
CA ASN A 31 -18.35 -7.96 -12.08
C ASN A 31 -19.06 -9.07 -11.29
N THR A 32 -18.33 -9.85 -10.49
CA THR A 32 -18.84 -11.02 -9.75
C THR A 32 -18.38 -11.02 -8.30
N LEU A 33 -19.28 -10.96 -7.32
CA LEU A 33 -18.92 -11.01 -5.89
C LEU A 33 -19.29 -12.33 -5.22
N ARG A 34 -18.66 -12.62 -4.08
CA ARG A 34 -19.14 -13.59 -3.10
C ARG A 34 -19.69 -12.90 -1.85
N PHE A 35 -20.92 -13.22 -1.46
CA PHE A 35 -21.55 -12.77 -0.22
C PHE A 35 -21.82 -13.93 0.73
N PHE A 36 -21.94 -13.63 2.02
CA PHE A 36 -22.06 -14.62 3.10
C PHE A 36 -23.35 -14.39 3.88
N PRO A 37 -24.48 -14.94 3.41
CA PRO A 37 -25.79 -14.69 4.02
C PRO A 37 -26.01 -15.49 5.31
N ASN A 38 -25.27 -16.58 5.50
CA ASN A 38 -25.44 -17.49 6.64
C ASN A 38 -24.53 -17.09 7.80
N SER A 39 -25.13 -16.67 8.92
CA SER A 39 -24.40 -16.28 10.13
C SER A 39 -23.88 -17.45 10.96
N THR A 40 -24.20 -18.70 10.59
CA THR A 40 -23.77 -19.91 11.33
C THR A 40 -22.51 -20.56 10.74
N GLN A 41 -22.03 -20.08 9.59
CA GLN A 41 -20.83 -20.58 8.93
C GLN A 41 -19.68 -19.59 9.07
N ASP A 42 -18.47 -20.12 9.16
CA ASP A 42 -17.25 -19.33 9.07
C ASP A 42 -17.11 -18.72 7.67
N ASN A 43 -17.03 -17.39 7.61
CA ASN A 43 -16.82 -16.65 6.37
C ASN A 43 -15.32 -16.49 6.15
N CYS A 44 -14.67 -17.60 5.82
CA CYS A 44 -13.23 -17.68 5.78
C CYS A 44 -12.70 -18.31 4.51
N TYR A 45 -11.51 -17.87 4.14
CA TYR A 45 -10.70 -18.39 3.06
C TYR A 45 -9.48 -19.09 3.64
N ILE A 46 -9.15 -20.24 3.08
CA ILE A 46 -7.91 -20.97 3.35
C ILE A 46 -7.03 -20.73 2.14
N VAL A 47 -6.02 -19.89 2.31
CA VAL A 47 -5.11 -19.51 1.22
C VAL A 47 -3.82 -20.32 1.39
N PRO A 48 -3.44 -21.17 0.42
CA PRO A 48 -2.17 -21.87 0.44
C PRO A 48 -1.00 -20.89 0.54
N ALA A 49 0.01 -21.28 1.29
CA ALA A 49 1.23 -20.52 1.49
C ALA A 49 2.43 -21.47 1.48
N GLU A 50 3.62 -20.92 1.34
CA GLU A 50 4.84 -21.70 1.52
C GLU A 50 4.95 -22.28 2.93
N THR A 51 5.62 -23.42 3.04
CA THR A 51 6.00 -24.00 4.34
C THR A 51 7.27 -23.36 4.91
N GLN A 52 8.00 -22.61 4.09
CA GLN A 52 9.10 -21.74 4.51
C GLN A 52 8.56 -20.42 5.04
N ILE A 53 9.25 -19.83 6.03
CA ILE A 53 8.92 -18.50 6.55
C ILE A 53 9.39 -17.45 5.53
N ILE A 54 8.43 -16.83 4.85
CA ILE A 54 8.63 -15.77 3.86
C ILE A 54 7.58 -14.67 4.05
N ARG A 55 7.81 -13.53 3.40
CA ARG A 55 6.92 -12.37 3.45
C ARG A 55 6.08 -12.25 2.19
N TYR A 56 4.82 -11.93 2.37
CA TYR A 56 3.82 -11.71 1.33
C TYR A 56 3.31 -10.28 1.41
N ILE A 57 3.07 -9.67 0.25
CA ILE A 57 2.15 -8.53 0.16
C ILE A 57 0.77 -9.13 -0.03
N LEU A 58 -0.07 -9.01 0.99
CA LEU A 58 -1.47 -9.46 0.93
C LEU A 58 -2.35 -8.25 0.70
N ARG A 59 -3.28 -8.37 -0.25
CA ARG A 59 -4.25 -7.32 -0.51
C ARG A 59 -5.66 -7.89 -0.62
N ALA A 60 -6.59 -7.31 0.13
CA ALA A 60 -8.00 -7.62 0.08
C ALA A 60 -8.76 -6.45 -0.55
N GLY A 61 -9.60 -6.72 -1.54
CA GLY A 61 -10.46 -5.76 -2.23
C GLY A 61 -11.93 -5.95 -1.87
N PHE A 62 -12.69 -4.87 -1.79
CA PHE A 62 -14.09 -4.93 -1.38
C PHE A 62 -14.90 -3.92 -2.18
N TYR A 63 -15.94 -4.38 -2.86
CA TYR A 63 -16.78 -3.51 -3.67
C TYR A 63 -18.26 -3.88 -3.54
N TYR A 64 -19.06 -3.00 -2.95
CA TYR A 64 -20.48 -3.28 -2.69
C TYR A 64 -21.31 -3.36 -3.97
N GLY A 65 -21.11 -2.41 -4.89
CA GLY A 65 -21.81 -2.34 -6.18
C GLY A 65 -23.34 -2.30 -6.10
N ASN A 66 -23.92 -2.15 -4.91
CA ASN A 66 -25.37 -2.24 -4.66
C ASN A 66 -26.03 -3.47 -5.30
N TYR A 67 -25.34 -4.61 -5.31
CA TYR A 67 -25.75 -5.80 -6.04
C TYR A 67 -27.11 -6.39 -5.61
N ASP A 68 -27.55 -6.06 -4.39
CA ASP A 68 -28.81 -6.50 -3.80
C ASP A 68 -29.93 -5.43 -3.86
N GLY A 69 -29.64 -4.25 -4.40
CA GLY A 69 -30.57 -3.12 -4.50
C GLY A 69 -30.93 -2.45 -3.17
N LEU A 70 -30.29 -2.81 -2.05
CA LEU A 70 -30.65 -2.31 -0.72
C LEU A 70 -30.03 -0.95 -0.38
N SER A 71 -29.04 -0.50 -1.14
CA SER A 71 -28.27 0.73 -0.90
C SER A 71 -27.69 0.79 0.52
N SER A 72 -27.35 -0.37 1.07
CA SER A 72 -26.90 -0.55 2.45
C SER A 72 -25.55 -1.28 2.48
N PRO A 73 -24.43 -0.58 2.18
CA PRO A 73 -23.10 -1.16 2.17
C PRO A 73 -22.70 -1.72 3.54
N PRO A 74 -22.07 -2.92 3.60
CA PRO A 74 -21.72 -3.56 4.86
C PRO A 74 -20.45 -2.99 5.52
N THR A 75 -20.37 -3.19 6.83
CA THR A 75 -19.17 -2.98 7.66
C THR A 75 -18.83 -4.27 8.41
N PHE A 76 -17.55 -4.66 8.36
CA PHE A 76 -17.07 -5.90 8.98
C PHE A 76 -15.60 -5.80 9.38
N ASN A 77 -15.18 -6.72 10.24
CA ASN A 77 -13.78 -6.92 10.60
C ASN A 77 -13.15 -7.96 9.68
N LEU A 78 -11.92 -7.69 9.25
CA LEU A 78 -11.06 -8.61 8.54
C LEU A 78 -10.05 -9.20 9.52
N PHE A 79 -9.84 -10.51 9.46
CA PHE A 79 -8.89 -11.25 10.29
C PHE A 79 -7.96 -12.06 9.41
N ILE A 80 -6.70 -12.19 9.82
CA ILE A 80 -5.78 -13.22 9.30
C ILE A 80 -5.25 -14.04 10.47
N ASN A 81 -5.39 -15.37 10.39
CA ASN A 81 -5.05 -16.32 11.46
C ASN A 81 -5.56 -15.88 12.84
N ASP A 82 -6.84 -15.49 12.90
CA ASP A 82 -7.56 -15.05 14.10
C ASP A 82 -7.09 -13.72 14.72
N VAL A 83 -6.13 -13.03 14.10
CA VAL A 83 -5.72 -11.67 14.48
C VAL A 83 -6.47 -10.65 13.63
N LYS A 84 -7.11 -9.67 14.28
CA LYS A 84 -7.85 -8.62 13.57
C LYS A 84 -6.90 -7.75 12.76
N TRP A 85 -7.01 -7.84 11.44
CA TRP A 85 -6.28 -7.03 10.47
C TRP A 85 -6.89 -5.63 10.37
N ALA A 86 -8.15 -5.53 9.97
CA ALA A 86 -8.76 -4.23 9.66
C ALA A 86 -10.26 -4.19 9.98
N THR A 87 -10.82 -2.98 10.01
CA THR A 87 -12.28 -2.77 9.97
C THR A 87 -12.64 -2.16 8.63
N VAL A 88 -13.28 -2.94 7.77
CA VAL A 88 -13.66 -2.52 6.43
C VAL A 88 -15.04 -1.87 6.50
N ASN A 89 -15.14 -0.65 6.00
CA ASN A 89 -16.40 0.03 5.78
C ASN A 89 -16.51 0.45 4.31
N THR A 90 -17.28 -0.33 3.56
CA THR A 90 -17.45 -0.13 2.11
C THR A 90 -18.27 1.11 1.75
N SER A 91 -18.90 1.78 2.73
CA SER A 91 -19.61 3.05 2.52
C SER A 91 -18.68 4.25 2.38
N LYS A 92 -17.44 4.15 2.88
CA LYS A 92 -16.54 5.30 3.02
C LYS A 92 -15.83 5.71 1.73
N ASN A 93 -15.89 4.88 0.70
CA ASN A 93 -15.12 5.08 -0.51
C ASN A 93 -15.96 5.64 -1.68
N ASN A 94 -17.03 6.38 -1.39
CA ASN A 94 -17.87 7.06 -2.39
C ASN A 94 -18.36 6.17 -3.55
N GLY A 95 -18.56 4.88 -3.29
CA GLY A 95 -18.99 3.93 -4.33
C GLY A 95 -17.85 3.38 -5.20
N GLU A 96 -16.59 3.56 -4.81
CA GLU A 96 -15.41 2.94 -5.43
C GLU A 96 -14.94 1.69 -4.63
N PRO A 97 -14.20 0.75 -5.24
CA PRO A 97 -13.61 -0.39 -4.55
C PRO A 97 -12.65 0.01 -3.42
N TYR A 98 -12.86 -0.55 -2.23
CA TYR A 98 -12.03 -0.36 -1.04
C TYR A 98 -10.94 -1.44 -0.96
N TYR A 99 -9.71 -1.09 -0.57
CA TYR A 99 -8.60 -2.03 -0.46
C TYR A 99 -7.93 -1.96 0.91
N GLU A 100 -7.55 -3.13 1.43
CA GLU A 100 -6.66 -3.29 2.58
C GLU A 100 -5.39 -4.01 2.13
N GLU A 101 -4.22 -3.53 2.54
CA GLU A 101 -2.93 -4.15 2.21
C GLU A 101 -2.06 -4.32 3.46
N ILE A 102 -1.39 -5.47 3.58
CA ILE A 102 -0.38 -5.74 4.61
C ILE A 102 0.84 -6.44 4.04
N ASN A 103 1.98 -6.19 4.67
CA ASN A 103 3.14 -7.06 4.59
C ASN A 103 3.00 -8.13 5.68
N TYR A 104 2.76 -9.38 5.28
CA TYR A 104 2.50 -10.51 6.17
C TYR A 104 3.63 -11.53 6.10
N GLU A 105 4.18 -11.91 7.25
CA GLU A 105 5.11 -13.02 7.37
C GLU A 105 4.33 -14.27 7.79
N ASN A 106 4.42 -15.35 7.01
CA ASN A 106 3.74 -16.60 7.37
C ASN A 106 4.48 -17.32 8.51
N ASN A 107 3.80 -18.28 9.11
CA ASN A 107 4.33 -19.11 10.20
C ASN A 107 4.83 -20.49 9.74
N GLY A 108 4.96 -20.72 8.43
CA GLY A 108 5.37 -22.01 7.85
C GLY A 108 4.32 -23.13 7.91
N SER A 109 3.07 -22.84 8.25
CA SER A 109 1.96 -23.82 8.28
C SER A 109 1.56 -24.37 6.90
N GLY A 110 2.02 -23.76 5.81
CA GLY A 110 1.59 -24.07 4.45
C GLY A 110 0.27 -23.39 4.03
N PHE A 111 -0.37 -22.60 4.90
CA PHE A 111 -1.56 -21.81 4.57
C PHE A 111 -1.83 -20.71 5.60
N PHE A 112 -2.60 -19.68 5.25
CA PHE A 112 -3.19 -18.75 6.21
C PHE A 112 -4.70 -18.65 6.01
N LYS A 113 -5.41 -18.42 7.11
CA LYS A 113 -6.87 -18.26 7.14
C LYS A 113 -7.21 -16.78 7.12
N ILE A 114 -7.98 -16.32 6.13
CA ILE A 114 -8.52 -14.96 6.11
C ILE A 114 -10.01 -15.03 6.39
N CYS A 115 -10.48 -14.37 7.45
CA CYS A 115 -11.85 -14.45 7.91
C CYS A 115 -12.53 -13.08 7.97
N LEU A 116 -13.83 -13.06 7.72
CA LEU A 116 -14.65 -11.87 7.83
C LEU A 116 -15.72 -12.02 8.90
N VAL A 117 -15.81 -11.03 9.78
CA VAL A 117 -16.72 -11.04 10.92
C VAL A 117 -17.52 -9.75 10.96
N GLN A 118 -18.84 -9.85 10.92
CA GLN A 118 -19.73 -8.69 10.90
C GLN A 118 -19.72 -7.93 12.24
N ILE A 119 -19.93 -6.61 12.20
CA ILE A 119 -20.04 -5.75 13.40
C ILE A 119 -21.51 -5.58 13.91
N LYS A 120 -22.44 -6.44 13.46
CA LYS A 120 -23.91 -6.52 13.71
C LYS A 120 -24.83 -5.93 12.62
N ASP A 121 -25.98 -6.61 12.50
CA ASP A 121 -27.20 -6.49 11.67
C ASP A 121 -27.11 -6.16 10.17
N GLY A 122 -27.42 -7.18 9.35
CA GLY A 122 -27.56 -7.12 7.89
C GLY A 122 -26.44 -7.91 7.22
N GLY A 123 -26.69 -9.18 6.88
CA GLY A 123 -25.71 -10.22 6.52
C GLY A 123 -24.48 -9.75 5.74
N LEU A 124 -23.36 -10.44 5.94
CA LEU A 124 -22.04 -10.03 5.47
C LEU A 124 -21.94 -10.14 3.95
N LYS A 125 -21.62 -9.04 3.28
CA LYS A 125 -21.61 -8.99 1.81
C LYS A 125 -20.23 -8.56 1.34
N ILE A 126 -19.62 -9.44 0.55
CA ILE A 126 -18.51 -9.18 -0.37
C ILE A 126 -17.12 -9.34 0.22
N ILE A 127 -16.39 -10.29 -0.36
CA ILE A 127 -14.94 -10.44 -0.27
C ILE A 127 -14.41 -10.53 -1.70
N TYR A 128 -13.38 -9.76 -2.01
CA TYR A 128 -12.46 -10.06 -3.09
C TYR A 128 -11.04 -10.12 -2.51
N PHE A 129 -10.23 -11.07 -2.98
CA PHE A 129 -8.79 -10.99 -2.80
C PHE A 129 -8.18 -10.37 -4.05
N ARG A 130 -7.27 -9.42 -3.87
CA ARG A 130 -6.54 -8.78 -4.95
C ARG A 130 -5.10 -9.24 -4.89
N PHE A 131 -4.62 -9.69 -6.03
CA PHE A 131 -3.23 -9.50 -6.42
C PHE A 131 -3.34 -8.58 -7.64
N ASP A 132 -2.81 -7.36 -7.57
CA ASP A 132 -2.90 -6.40 -8.68
C ASP A 132 -2.33 -6.93 -9.98
N PRO A 133 -2.53 -6.29 -11.14
CA PRO A 133 -1.70 -6.57 -12.29
C PRO A 133 -0.32 -5.93 -12.19
N LEU A 134 0.73 -6.72 -12.45
CA LEU A 134 2.06 -6.21 -12.80
C LEU A 134 1.89 -5.20 -13.95
N LYS A 135 2.07 -3.91 -13.67
CA LYS A 135 2.57 -3.01 -14.71
C LYS A 135 4.00 -3.47 -14.98
N PHE A 136 4.41 -3.55 -16.25
CA PHE A 136 5.67 -4.16 -16.68
C PHE A 136 6.94 -3.66 -15.95
N ASP A 137 6.84 -2.56 -15.19
CA ASP A 137 7.93 -1.93 -14.43
C ASP A 137 7.78 -2.02 -12.90
N GLU A 138 6.80 -2.76 -12.35
CA GLU A 138 6.60 -2.88 -10.90
C GLU A 138 6.62 -4.35 -10.47
N MET A 139 7.77 -4.81 -9.98
CA MET A 139 8.04 -6.23 -9.68
C MET A 139 7.27 -6.79 -8.47
N TYR A 140 6.72 -5.92 -7.62
CA TYR A 140 6.05 -6.30 -6.37
C TYR A 140 4.54 -6.13 -6.41
N ASN A 141 4.02 -5.75 -7.59
CA ASN A 141 2.62 -5.54 -7.82
C ASN A 141 1.96 -4.49 -6.89
N ARG A 142 2.72 -3.45 -6.52
CA ARG A 142 2.28 -2.35 -5.66
C ARG A 142 1.46 -1.33 -6.45
N VAL A 143 0.45 -0.76 -5.78
CA VAL A 143 -0.25 0.41 -6.32
C VAL A 143 0.50 1.68 -5.98
N TRP A 144 0.88 2.40 -7.02
CA TRP A 144 1.28 3.80 -6.88
C TRP A 144 0.12 4.68 -7.32
N SER A 145 -0.41 5.47 -6.39
CA SER A 145 -1.48 6.42 -6.64
C SER A 145 -0.94 7.83 -6.61
N LYS A 146 -1.38 8.67 -7.56
CA LYS A 146 -1.04 10.08 -7.55
C LYS A 146 -1.86 10.74 -6.45
N GLY A 147 -1.18 11.26 -5.44
CA GLY A 147 -1.80 12.08 -4.40
C GLY A 147 -2.29 13.42 -4.95
N VAL A 148 -3.04 14.15 -4.13
CA VAL A 148 -3.43 15.53 -4.45
C VAL A 148 -2.17 16.40 -4.39
N THR A 149 -1.81 17.03 -5.50
CA THR A 149 -0.75 18.06 -5.50
C THR A 149 -1.19 19.20 -4.57
N PRO A 150 -0.40 19.57 -3.55
CA PRO A 150 -0.75 20.66 -2.65
C PRO A 150 -0.97 21.96 -3.43
N SER A 151 -1.91 22.81 -2.99
CA SER A 151 -2.29 24.03 -3.73
C SER A 151 -1.15 25.03 -3.94
N ASN A 152 -0.08 24.94 -3.15
CA ASN A 152 1.12 25.77 -3.24
C ASN A 152 2.28 25.09 -3.98
N CYS A 153 2.01 23.95 -4.64
CA CYS A 153 2.98 23.14 -5.35
C CYS A 153 2.53 22.88 -6.79
N ASP A 154 3.51 22.75 -7.67
CA ASP A 154 3.34 22.27 -9.04
C ASP A 154 4.01 20.92 -9.21
N ASN A 155 3.54 20.17 -10.22
CA ASN A 155 4.23 18.97 -10.68
C ASN A 155 5.41 19.37 -11.57
N PHE A 156 6.55 18.73 -11.35
CA PHE A 156 7.78 18.88 -12.10
C PHE A 156 8.14 17.53 -12.68
N ILE A 157 7.96 17.39 -13.99
CA ILE A 157 8.27 16.16 -14.72
C ILE A 157 9.64 16.30 -15.38
N GLY A 158 10.47 15.27 -15.25
CA GLY A 158 11.83 15.29 -15.78
C GLY A 158 12.35 13.91 -16.16
N TYR A 159 13.66 13.85 -16.41
CA TYR A 159 14.34 12.59 -16.69
C TYR A 159 14.90 12.00 -15.40
N THR A 160 14.72 10.69 -15.21
CA THR A 160 15.34 9.88 -14.16
C THR A 160 16.21 8.79 -14.81
N ASP A 161 17.26 8.35 -14.14
CA ASP A 161 18.04 7.20 -14.58
C ASP A 161 17.20 5.91 -14.44
N VAL A 162 16.73 5.38 -15.57
CA VAL A 162 15.92 4.16 -15.63
C VAL A 162 16.75 2.88 -15.47
N THR A 163 18.08 2.98 -15.48
CA THR A 163 19.00 1.84 -15.32
C THR A 163 19.47 1.67 -13.88
N ALA A 164 19.30 2.70 -13.05
CA ALA A 164 19.69 2.67 -11.65
C ALA A 164 18.81 1.70 -10.86
N THR A 165 19.44 0.84 -10.06
CA THR A 165 18.73 0.02 -9.07
C THR A 165 18.50 0.85 -7.81
N ILE A 166 17.26 1.28 -7.61
CA ILE A 166 16.84 2.07 -6.44
C ILE A 166 16.32 1.14 -5.35
N GLU A 167 16.64 1.45 -4.09
CA GLU A 167 16.12 0.70 -2.93
C GLU A 167 14.58 0.65 -2.99
N ASN A 168 14.03 -0.53 -2.66
CA ASN A 168 12.60 -0.85 -2.77
C ASN A 168 12.02 -0.82 -4.19
N TYR A 169 12.84 -0.73 -5.25
CA TYR A 169 12.44 -0.84 -6.66
C TYR A 169 11.16 -0.07 -7.04
N PRO A 170 11.03 1.23 -6.71
CA PRO A 170 9.88 2.03 -7.16
C PRO A 170 9.83 2.10 -8.69
N PRO A 171 8.64 2.16 -9.32
CA PRO A 171 8.53 2.36 -10.77
C PRO A 171 9.21 3.67 -11.19
N TYR A 172 9.92 3.66 -12.31
CA TYR A 172 10.54 4.89 -12.84
C TYR A 172 9.52 6.00 -13.11
N LEU A 173 8.27 5.64 -13.45
CA LEU A 173 7.16 6.58 -13.64
C LEU A 173 6.85 7.40 -12.39
N VAL A 174 7.11 6.86 -11.20
CA VAL A 174 7.00 7.60 -9.93
C VAL A 174 8.17 8.56 -9.79
N LEU A 175 9.39 8.08 -10.05
CA LEU A 175 10.61 8.87 -9.87
C LEU A 175 10.69 10.08 -10.81
N MET A 176 10.07 10.00 -11.99
CA MET A 176 10.09 11.09 -12.98
C MET A 176 9.06 12.20 -12.75
N ASP A 177 8.13 12.05 -11.80
CA ASP A 177 7.07 13.03 -11.49
C ASP A 177 7.21 13.49 -10.04
N SER A 178 7.79 14.68 -9.83
CA SER A 178 7.97 15.25 -8.49
C SER A 178 7.07 16.44 -8.23
N VAL A 179 6.78 16.71 -6.96
CA VAL A 179 6.13 17.95 -6.54
C VAL A 179 7.17 18.95 -6.02
N GLN A 180 6.99 20.23 -6.35
CA GLN A 180 7.84 21.34 -5.93
C GLN A 180 6.98 22.55 -5.57
N PRO A 181 7.27 23.30 -4.49
CA PRO A 181 6.51 24.50 -4.15
C PRO A 181 6.78 25.64 -5.15
N THR A 182 5.75 26.45 -5.41
CA THR A 182 5.83 27.62 -6.29
C THR A 182 6.46 28.81 -5.58
N ASP A 183 6.01 29.12 -4.35
CA ASP A 183 6.34 30.39 -3.67
C ASP A 183 6.63 30.28 -2.16
N THR A 184 6.47 29.11 -1.54
CA THR A 184 6.35 28.97 -0.06
C THR A 184 7.48 28.20 0.62
N ASP A 185 8.54 27.84 -0.11
CA ASP A 185 9.69 27.06 0.37
C ASP A 185 9.36 25.75 1.11
N THR A 186 8.10 25.32 1.06
CA THR A 186 7.57 24.25 1.90
C THR A 186 6.59 23.40 1.11
N ILE A 187 6.76 22.08 1.19
CA ILE A 187 5.76 21.09 0.78
C ILE A 187 5.09 20.56 2.05
N ILE A 188 3.76 20.53 2.06
CA ILE A 188 2.99 19.87 3.11
C ILE A 188 2.16 18.78 2.46
N LEU A 189 2.42 17.53 2.85
CA LEU A 189 1.69 16.35 2.41
C LEU A 189 0.93 15.76 3.60
N THR A 190 -0.22 15.15 3.35
CA THR A 190 -1.05 14.53 4.38
C THR A 190 -1.05 13.02 4.24
N VAL A 191 -1.05 12.33 5.38
CA VAL A 191 -1.18 10.88 5.44
C VAL A 191 -2.28 10.54 6.42
N ASP A 192 -3.32 9.83 5.95
CA ASP A 192 -4.35 9.29 6.80
C ASP A 192 -3.85 8.01 7.48
N LEU A 193 -4.14 7.89 8.77
CA LEU A 193 -3.70 6.77 9.60
C LEU A 193 -4.87 5.83 9.91
N PRO A 194 -4.61 4.51 10.02
CA PRO A 194 -5.67 3.54 10.27
C PRO A 194 -6.29 3.65 11.67
N GLN A 195 -5.58 4.29 12.62
CA GLN A 195 -6.08 4.53 13.98
C GLN A 195 -5.66 5.90 14.52
N SER A 196 -6.47 6.46 15.42
CA SER A 196 -6.16 7.73 16.08
C SER A 196 -5.19 7.56 17.25
N ALA A 197 -5.10 6.36 17.83
CA ALA A 197 -4.19 6.06 18.93
C ALA A 197 -2.71 6.11 18.47
N PRO A 198 -1.76 6.35 19.39
CA PRO A 198 -0.34 6.28 19.07
C PRO A 198 0.04 4.93 18.46
N GLN A 199 0.73 5.00 17.31
CA GLN A 199 1.16 3.82 16.56
C GLN A 199 2.55 4.03 15.98
N THR A 200 3.28 2.94 15.77
CA THR A 200 4.59 2.97 15.10
C THR A 200 4.38 2.96 13.60
N ALA A 201 5.09 3.82 12.89
CA ALA A 201 5.10 3.91 11.45
C ALA A 201 6.53 3.82 10.89
N TYR A 202 6.60 3.32 9.66
CA TYR A 202 7.78 3.24 8.80
C TYR A 202 7.49 4.10 7.56
N PHE A 203 8.36 5.07 7.29
CA PHE A 203 8.23 5.96 6.13
C PHE A 203 9.37 5.73 5.16
N VAL A 204 9.05 5.73 3.88
CA VAL A 204 10.01 5.81 2.77
C VAL A 204 9.70 7.06 1.96
N PHE A 205 10.71 7.88 1.71
CA PHE A 205 10.60 9.04 0.84
C PHE A 205 11.55 8.88 -0.34
N TYR A 206 11.05 9.18 -1.54
CA TYR A 206 11.82 9.16 -2.79
C TYR A 206 12.06 10.59 -3.23
N VAL A 207 13.30 11.07 -3.07
CA VAL A 207 13.71 12.41 -3.48
C VAL A 207 14.54 12.29 -4.75
N THR A 208 13.89 12.52 -5.89
CA THR A 208 14.54 12.52 -7.20
C THR A 208 14.90 13.95 -7.58
N GLU A 209 16.15 14.19 -7.97
CA GLU A 209 16.53 15.50 -8.51
C GLU A 209 16.26 15.53 -10.02
N LEU A 210 15.26 16.29 -10.43
CA LEU A 210 14.89 16.39 -11.85
C LEU A 210 15.46 17.65 -12.53
N LYS A 211 16.03 18.59 -11.76
CA LYS A 211 16.63 19.82 -12.29
C LYS A 211 18.15 19.69 -12.44
N GLU A 212 18.66 20.17 -13.57
CA GLU A 212 20.10 20.41 -13.74
C GLU A 212 20.55 21.55 -12.81
N LYS A 213 21.46 21.26 -11.88
CA LYS A 213 22.03 22.25 -10.95
C LYS A 213 23.31 22.84 -11.53
N SER A 214 23.46 24.14 -11.45
CA SER A 214 24.79 24.77 -11.53
C SER A 214 25.66 24.40 -10.32
N SER A 215 26.95 24.69 -10.38
CA SER A 215 27.91 24.34 -9.31
C SER A 215 27.64 25.00 -7.96
N ILE A 216 26.83 26.05 -7.92
CA ILE A 216 26.43 26.76 -6.69
C ILE A 216 25.01 26.39 -6.23
N GLU A 217 24.24 25.72 -7.08
CA GLU A 217 22.87 25.36 -6.75
C GLU A 217 22.84 24.09 -5.91
N ARG A 218 22.13 24.15 -4.78
CA ARG A 218 21.95 23.00 -3.88
C ARG A 218 20.49 22.87 -3.50
N ARG A 219 20.00 21.64 -3.46
CA ARG A 219 18.65 21.31 -3.00
C ARG A 219 18.75 20.48 -1.73
N ALA A 220 18.42 21.09 -0.60
CA ALA A 220 18.37 20.45 0.70
C ALA A 220 17.10 20.89 1.44
N MET A 221 16.51 19.96 2.17
CA MET A 221 15.23 20.16 2.84
C MET A 221 15.20 19.50 4.20
N LYS A 222 14.63 20.20 5.18
CA LYS A 222 14.31 19.67 6.50
C LYS A 222 13.05 18.83 6.38
N LEU A 223 13.12 17.59 6.86
CA LEU A 223 12.00 16.67 6.93
C LEU A 223 11.39 16.72 8.34
N GLU A 224 10.09 16.96 8.42
CA GLU A 224 9.31 16.82 9.65
C GLU A 224 8.15 15.86 9.43
N ILE A 225 7.92 14.97 10.39
CA ILE A 225 6.81 14.02 10.40
C ILE A 225 5.98 14.30 11.65
N ALA A 226 4.68 14.57 11.48
CA ALA A 226 3.77 14.92 12.56
C ALA A 226 4.32 16.06 13.46
N GLY A 227 4.92 17.08 12.84
CA GLY A 227 5.51 18.24 13.51
C GLY A 227 6.85 17.97 14.22
N LYS A 228 7.43 16.79 14.08
CA LYS A 228 8.74 16.44 14.67
C LYS A 228 9.82 16.37 13.60
N TYR A 229 10.90 17.11 13.81
CA TYR A 229 12.07 17.09 12.94
C TYR A 229 12.72 15.70 12.87
N GLN A 230 13.00 15.25 11.64
CA GLN A 230 13.56 13.93 11.32
C GLN A 230 14.96 13.99 10.70
N GLY A 231 15.49 15.20 10.47
CA GLY A 231 16.77 15.41 9.79
C GLY A 231 16.66 16.30 8.55
N THR A 232 17.82 16.61 7.97
CA THR A 232 17.93 17.30 6.68
C THR A 232 18.29 16.27 5.61
N VAL A 233 17.62 16.36 4.47
CA VAL A 233 17.85 15.54 3.28
C VAL A 233 18.42 16.44 2.20
N GLU A 234 19.52 16.01 1.58
CA GLU A 234 20.07 16.65 0.38
C GLU A 234 19.70 15.82 -0.84
N ALA A 235 19.14 16.47 -1.86
CA ALA A 235 18.78 15.81 -3.11
C ALA A 235 20.06 15.51 -3.93
N PRO A 236 20.11 14.36 -4.62
CA PRO A 236 21.30 13.89 -5.31
C PRO A 236 21.56 14.66 -6.62
N SER A 237 22.40 14.12 -7.51
CA SER A 237 22.62 14.73 -8.82
C SER A 237 21.39 14.55 -9.72
N LYS A 238 21.32 15.32 -10.81
CA LYS A 238 20.20 15.22 -11.74
C LYS A 238 20.01 13.79 -12.24
N GLY A 239 18.77 13.31 -12.21
CA GLY A 239 18.35 11.99 -12.62
C GLY A 239 18.57 10.91 -11.56
N GLU A 240 19.26 11.21 -10.47
CA GLU A 240 19.45 10.30 -9.34
C GLU A 240 18.30 10.44 -8.33
N THR A 241 18.09 9.37 -7.55
CA THR A 241 17.10 9.33 -6.48
C THR A 241 17.75 8.97 -5.16
N ALA A 242 17.51 9.79 -4.15
CA ALA A 242 17.81 9.46 -2.76
C ALA A 242 16.58 8.80 -2.13
N VAL A 243 16.78 7.65 -1.47
CA VAL A 243 15.76 6.95 -0.69
C VAL A 243 16.01 7.24 0.78
N ILE A 244 15.00 7.78 1.46
CA ILE A 244 15.09 8.18 2.87
C ILE A 244 14.10 7.37 3.67
N THR A 245 14.62 6.53 4.56
CA THR A 245 13.82 5.67 5.43
C THR A 245 13.79 6.24 6.86
N LYS A 246 12.62 6.21 7.49
CA LYS A 246 12.43 6.61 8.90
C LYS A 246 11.65 5.55 9.64
N TYR A 247 12.31 4.90 10.60
CA TYR A 247 11.70 3.92 11.49
C TYR A 247 12.57 3.73 12.76
N PRO A 248 11.95 3.51 13.93
CA PRO A 248 10.53 3.66 14.22
C PRO A 248 10.13 5.14 14.36
N VAL A 249 8.95 5.52 13.85
CA VAL A 249 8.37 6.85 14.09
C VAL A 249 7.00 6.70 14.75
N THR A 250 6.82 7.28 15.94
CA THR A 250 5.51 7.28 16.63
C THR A 250 4.63 8.41 16.08
N VAL A 251 3.46 8.05 15.57
CA VAL A 251 2.47 8.96 14.98
C VAL A 251 1.09 8.72 15.60
N SER A 252 0.18 9.69 15.47
CA SER A 252 -1.19 9.61 15.98
C SER A 252 -2.14 10.30 15.01
N GLY A 253 -3.26 9.65 14.71
CA GLY A 253 -4.19 10.07 13.66
C GLY A 253 -5.24 11.10 14.09
N PRO A 254 -6.31 11.28 13.28
CA PRO A 254 -6.64 10.49 12.09
C PRO A 254 -5.78 10.82 10.85
N THR A 255 -5.15 11.98 10.81
CA THR A 255 -4.30 12.43 9.70
C THR A 255 -3.07 13.12 10.26
N ILE A 256 -1.91 12.87 9.66
CA ILE A 256 -0.66 13.56 9.99
C ILE A 256 -0.13 14.35 8.81
N ASN A 257 0.67 15.36 9.11
CA ASN A 257 1.39 16.14 8.10
C ASN A 257 2.84 15.67 7.98
N ILE A 258 3.30 15.56 6.73
CA ILE A 258 4.71 15.47 6.36
C ILE A 258 5.12 16.82 5.79
N ARG A 259 6.14 17.43 6.37
CA ARG A 259 6.64 18.75 5.95
C ARG A 259 8.05 18.62 5.40
N LEU A 260 8.26 19.12 4.19
CA LEU A 260 9.58 19.33 3.61
C LEU A 260 9.79 20.82 3.46
N THR A 261 10.68 21.41 4.25
CA THR A 261 10.97 22.85 4.22
C THR A 261 12.37 23.09 3.69
N ARG A 262 12.58 24.08 2.81
CA ARG A 262 13.91 24.45 2.32
C ARG A 262 14.88 24.62 3.49
N ASP A 263 16.01 23.94 3.42
CA ASP A 263 17.08 24.16 4.39
C ASP A 263 17.78 25.50 4.14
N LYS A 264 18.31 26.12 5.19
CA LYS A 264 19.00 27.42 5.10
C LYS A 264 20.20 27.41 4.14
N ASN A 265 20.81 26.24 3.91
CA ASN A 265 21.96 26.09 3.00
C ASN A 265 21.53 25.74 1.57
N SER A 266 20.23 25.64 1.30
CA SER A 266 19.69 25.31 -0.01
C SER A 266 19.32 26.56 -0.79
N THR A 267 19.66 26.56 -2.08
CA THR A 267 19.29 27.62 -3.03
C THR A 267 18.04 27.27 -3.83
N LEU A 268 17.62 26.01 -3.80
CA LEU A 268 16.48 25.48 -4.54
C LEU A 268 15.34 25.08 -3.59
N PRO A 269 14.08 25.14 -4.02
CA PRO A 269 12.95 24.67 -3.21
C PRO A 269 13.04 23.15 -2.93
N PRO A 270 12.34 22.62 -1.91
CA PRO A 270 12.24 21.17 -1.72
C PRO A 270 11.59 20.47 -2.94
N MET A 271 11.86 19.18 -3.11
CA MET A 271 11.32 18.35 -4.18
C MET A 271 11.15 16.91 -3.68
N ILE A 272 10.07 16.24 -4.06
CA ILE A 272 9.82 14.83 -3.72
C ILE A 272 9.01 14.15 -4.82
N ALA A 273 9.39 12.93 -5.18
CA ALA A 273 8.76 12.13 -6.23
C ALA A 273 7.65 11.21 -5.68
N GLY A 274 7.89 10.59 -4.53
CA GLY A 274 6.93 9.68 -3.93
C GLY A 274 7.20 9.41 -2.45
N MET A 275 6.24 8.78 -1.80
CA MET A 275 6.42 8.22 -0.47
C MET A 275 5.65 6.92 -0.31
N GLU A 276 6.14 6.04 0.55
CA GLU A 276 5.40 4.90 1.06
C GLU A 276 5.32 5.03 2.59
N VAL A 277 4.16 4.70 3.15
CA VAL A 277 3.94 4.76 4.59
C VAL A 277 3.32 3.46 5.05
N PHE A 278 3.98 2.82 6.00
CA PHE A 278 3.50 1.59 6.62
C PHE A 278 3.32 1.84 8.11
N THR A 279 2.30 1.22 8.69
CA THR A 279 2.12 1.25 10.14
C THR A 279 2.27 -0.15 10.69
N LYS A 280 2.99 -0.28 11.81
CA LYS A 280 3.10 -1.56 12.51
C LYS A 280 1.72 -1.97 12.97
N TRP A 281 1.29 -3.13 12.48
CA TRP A 281 0.10 -3.79 12.97
C TRP A 281 0.41 -4.43 14.33
N ASP A 282 -0.25 -3.95 15.38
CA ASP A 282 -0.12 -4.52 16.72
C ASP A 282 -0.99 -5.77 16.81
N THR A 283 -0.34 -6.94 16.82
CA THR A 283 -1.02 -8.24 16.85
C THR A 283 -1.36 -8.66 18.29
N GLY A 284 -0.94 -7.92 19.31
CA GLY A 284 -1.09 -8.30 20.72
C GLY A 284 -0.36 -9.60 21.10
N ALA A 285 0.35 -10.23 20.17
CA ALA A 285 1.14 -11.43 20.38
C ALA A 285 2.57 -11.02 20.74
N ASN A 286 3.03 -11.43 21.93
CA ASN A 286 4.44 -11.42 22.30
C ASN A 286 5.19 -12.43 21.42
N HIS A 287 5.47 -12.08 20.18
CA HIS A 287 6.55 -12.74 19.45
C HIS A 287 7.84 -12.32 20.13
N THR A 288 8.51 -13.27 20.77
CA THR A 288 9.88 -13.10 21.24
C THR A 288 10.71 -12.62 20.05
N ASP A 289 11.19 -11.38 20.14
CA ASP A 289 12.08 -10.78 19.16
C ASP A 289 13.26 -11.74 18.92
N HIS A 290 13.22 -12.50 17.82
CA HIS A 290 14.44 -13.01 17.24
C HIS A 290 15.15 -11.81 16.65
N SER A 291 15.94 -11.16 17.52
CA SER A 291 16.94 -10.13 17.25
C SER A 291 16.63 -9.22 16.07
N ALA A 292 16.39 -7.94 16.38
CA ALA A 292 16.73 -6.84 15.51
C ALA A 292 18.22 -6.93 15.14
N ALA A 293 18.54 -7.79 14.17
CA ALA A 293 19.74 -7.69 13.40
C ALA A 293 19.60 -6.36 12.66
N ALA A 294 20.57 -5.50 12.89
CA ALA A 294 20.73 -4.24 12.21
C ALA A 294 20.30 -4.37 10.74
N ALA A 295 19.67 -3.33 10.21
CA ALA A 295 19.69 -3.06 8.78
C ALA A 295 21.16 -2.78 8.36
N GLY A 296 21.99 -3.81 8.49
CA GLY A 296 23.32 -3.92 7.95
C GLY A 296 23.14 -4.44 6.55
N VAL A 297 23.61 -3.63 5.61
CA VAL A 297 24.26 -4.01 4.36
C VAL A 297 24.29 -5.53 4.14
N TYR A 298 23.64 -5.96 3.06
CA TYR A 298 23.48 -7.34 2.55
C TYR A 298 22.28 -8.14 3.11
N ILE A 299 21.11 -7.95 2.49
CA ILE A 299 20.42 -9.12 1.91
C ILE A 299 20.49 -8.96 0.40
N THR A 300 21.62 -9.44 -0.12
CA THR A 300 21.80 -9.95 -1.46
C THR A 300 20.60 -10.82 -1.83
N SER A 301 19.97 -10.53 -2.97
CA SER A 301 18.96 -11.37 -3.62
C SER A 301 17.86 -11.86 -2.66
N ALA A 302 16.76 -11.11 -2.58
CA ALA A 302 15.48 -11.80 -2.62
C ALA A 302 15.52 -12.58 -3.95
N ILE A 303 15.93 -13.84 -3.88
CA ILE A 303 15.65 -14.80 -4.91
C ILE A 303 14.12 -14.85 -4.91
N SER A 304 13.50 -13.98 -5.71
CA SER A 304 12.25 -14.33 -6.36
C SER A 304 12.59 -15.58 -7.14
N LEU A 305 12.46 -16.72 -6.48
CA LEU A 305 12.13 -17.94 -7.17
C LEU A 305 10.74 -17.62 -7.72
N MET A 306 10.71 -17.00 -8.90
CA MET A 306 9.65 -17.28 -9.84
C MET A 306 9.68 -18.78 -10.01
N ILE A 307 8.82 -19.47 -9.26
CA ILE A 307 8.41 -20.81 -9.62
C ILE A 307 7.27 -20.60 -10.61
N PRO A 308 7.51 -20.85 -11.91
CA PRO A 308 6.45 -20.88 -12.90
C PRO A 308 5.74 -22.22 -12.73
N PHE A 309 4.54 -22.21 -12.18
CA PHE A 309 3.62 -23.35 -12.24
C PHE A 309 2.21 -22.77 -12.28
N VAL A 310 1.31 -23.10 -13.20
CA VAL A 310 1.30 -24.02 -14.35
C VAL A 310 0.24 -23.49 -15.31
N PHE A 311 0.55 -23.41 -16.60
CA PHE A 311 -0.44 -23.45 -17.68
C PHE A 311 -1.19 -24.78 -17.63
N LEU A 312 -2.52 -24.78 -17.57
CA LEU A 312 -3.29 -25.83 -18.22
C LEU A 312 -4.72 -25.35 -18.55
N LEU A 313 -4.97 -25.22 -19.86
CA LEU A 313 -6.29 -25.40 -20.44
C LEU A 313 -6.90 -26.68 -19.88
N VAL A 314 -8.21 -26.70 -19.62
CA VAL A 314 -9.17 -27.42 -20.47
C VAL A 314 -10.54 -26.73 -20.33
N ALA A 315 -11.10 -26.44 -21.51
CA ALA A 315 -12.48 -26.13 -21.89
C ALA A 315 -13.55 -25.88 -20.80
#